data_AF-W7PY39-F1
#
_entry.id   AF-W7PY39-F1
#
_cell.length_a   1.000
_cell.length_b   1.000
_cell.length_c   1.000
_cell.angle_alpha   90.00
_cell.angle_beta   90.00
_cell.angle_gamma   90.00
#
_symmetry.space_group_name_H-M   'P 1'
#
loop_
_entity.id
_entity.type
_entity.pdbx_description
1 polymer ?
#
loop_
_entity_poly.entity_id
_entity_poly.type
_entity_poly.pdbx_seq_one_letter_code
_entity_poly.pdbx_strand_id
1 'polypeptide(L)'
;MVLSSMRRDAEGRLILGSLGKGEGRPSMYLRCWANRIQRHYFPQLGNVEWECTWTGRIAFTPDHTLRLFELAPGVLGVSGYNGRGITTGTVVGKGFARYLVSGDDALLPLPIRSPQPIRARALRSAGYEGGFTLYHTGQCLRVLS
;
A
#
# COMPACT_ATOMS: atom_id res chain seq x y z
N MET A 1 -9.87 -10.02 1.17
CA MET A 1 -10.06 -9.25 2.41
C MET A 1 -9.26 -7.97 2.29
N VAL A 2 -9.88 -6.79 2.50
CA VAL A 2 -9.19 -5.48 2.40
C VAL A 2 -8.63 -5.13 3.77
N LEU A 3 -7.33 -4.81 3.83
CA LEU A 3 -6.65 -4.49 5.08
C LEU A 3 -6.93 -3.04 5.48
N SER A 4 -7.24 -2.82 6.76
CA SER A 4 -7.22 -1.50 7.39
C SER A 4 -6.04 -1.42 8.36
N SER A 5 -5.36 -0.29 8.39
CA SER A 5 -4.26 -0.01 9.33
C SER A 5 -4.62 1.18 10.22
N MET A 6 -4.20 1.12 11.47
CA MET A 6 -4.40 2.20 12.42
C MET A 6 -3.13 2.38 13.24
N ARG A 7 -2.71 3.63 13.42
CA ARG A 7 -1.56 4.00 14.25
C ARG A 7 -1.74 5.39 14.84
N ARG A 8 -0.96 5.68 15.87
CA ARG A 8 -0.79 7.03 16.40
C ARG A 8 0.53 7.60 15.93
N ASP A 9 0.59 8.89 15.65
CA ASP A 9 1.88 9.58 15.44
C ASP A 9 2.46 10.14 16.75
N ALA A 10 3.59 10.83 16.64
CA ALA A 10 4.29 11.41 17.79
C ALA A 10 3.54 12.57 18.46
N GLU A 11 2.70 13.30 17.72
CA GLU A 11 1.85 14.38 18.25
C GLU A 11 0.55 13.84 18.86
N GLY A 12 0.32 12.54 18.69
CA GLY A 12 -0.81 11.86 19.27
C GLY A 12 -2.05 11.79 18.37
N ARG A 13 -1.93 12.15 17.09
CA ARG A 13 -3.02 12.09 16.11
C ARG A 13 -3.29 10.65 15.69
N LEU A 14 -4.57 10.34 15.42
CA LEU A 14 -5.00 9.05 14.91
C LEU A 14 -4.83 9.01 13.38
N ILE A 15 -4.05 8.06 12.89
CA ILE A 15 -3.89 7.80 11.46
C ILE A 15 -4.57 6.47 11.13
N LEU A 16 -5.57 6.54 10.25
CA LEU A 16 -6.29 5.39 9.73
C LEU A 16 -6.07 5.28 8.21
N GLY A 17 -5.81 4.08 7.71
CA GLY A 17 -5.56 3.83 6.29
C GLY A 17 -6.15 2.50 5.81
N SER A 18 -6.37 2.41 4.49
CA SER A 18 -6.81 1.21 3.78
C SER A 18 -6.34 1.24 2.33
N LEU A 19 -6.59 0.15 1.60
CA LEU A 19 -6.45 0.10 0.14
C LEU A 19 -7.72 0.63 -0.54
N GLY A 20 -7.55 1.44 -1.57
CA GLY A 20 -8.63 2.04 -2.35
C GLY A 20 -8.39 3.52 -2.60
N LYS A 21 -8.92 4.03 -3.72
CA LYS A 21 -8.75 5.45 -4.06
C LYS A 21 -9.76 6.32 -3.30
N GLY A 22 -9.26 7.15 -2.38
CA GLY A 22 -10.06 8.17 -1.71
C GLY A 22 -10.24 9.46 -2.51
N GLU A 23 -9.27 9.78 -3.39
CA GLU A 23 -9.33 10.95 -4.26
C GLU A 23 -10.56 10.90 -5.19
N GLY A 24 -11.33 12.00 -5.22
CA GLY A 24 -12.58 12.11 -5.97
C GLY A 24 -13.81 11.53 -5.28
N ARG A 25 -13.66 10.93 -4.08
CA ARG A 25 -14.80 10.48 -3.27
C ARG A 25 -15.36 11.62 -2.41
N PRO A 26 -16.67 11.63 -2.12
CA PRO A 26 -17.25 12.57 -1.15
C PRO A 26 -16.58 12.42 0.22
N SER A 27 -16.29 13.55 0.89
CA SER A 27 -15.72 13.54 2.24
C SER A 27 -16.56 12.73 3.25
N MET A 28 -17.88 12.77 3.10
CA MET A 28 -18.83 11.99 3.91
C MET A 28 -18.62 10.48 3.78
N TYR A 29 -18.26 9.98 2.59
CA TYR A 29 -17.98 8.56 2.37
C TYR A 29 -16.73 8.13 3.16
N LEU A 30 -15.65 8.92 3.05
CA LEU A 30 -14.39 8.65 3.77
C LEU A 30 -14.59 8.74 5.28
N ARG A 31 -15.32 9.75 5.77
CA ARG A 31 -15.65 9.91 7.20
C ARG A 31 -16.53 8.78 7.72
N CYS A 32 -17.53 8.34 6.94
CA CYS A 32 -18.40 7.22 7.31
C CYS A 32 -17.59 5.94 7.51
N TRP A 33 -16.74 5.59 6.54
CA TRP A 33 -15.83 4.46 6.64
C TRP A 33 -14.88 4.60 7.83
N ALA A 34 -14.23 5.75 7.99
CA ALA A 34 -13.26 5.97 9.04
C ALA A 34 -13.86 5.86 10.45
N ASN A 35 -15.03 6.46 10.66
CA ASN A 35 -15.80 6.34 11.91
C ASN A 35 -16.22 4.90 12.19
N ARG A 36 -16.60 4.13 11.16
CA ARG A 36 -16.95 2.71 11.35
C ARG A 36 -15.76 1.90 11.80
N ILE A 37 -14.63 2.01 11.12
CA ILE A 37 -13.42 1.25 11.45
C ILE A 37 -12.90 1.66 12.84
N GLN A 38 -12.86 2.95 13.13
CA GLN A 38 -12.46 3.43 14.45
C GLN A 38 -13.38 2.89 15.56
N ARG A 39 -14.70 2.94 15.40
CA ARG A 39 -15.65 2.40 16.39
C ARG A 39 -15.58 0.88 16.54
N HIS A 40 -15.24 0.17 15.47
CA HIS A 40 -15.09 -1.28 15.51
C HIS A 40 -13.87 -1.71 16.33
N TYR A 41 -12.72 -1.07 16.12
CA TYR A 41 -11.48 -1.47 16.79
C TYR A 41 -11.24 -0.75 18.13
N PHE A 42 -11.64 0.52 18.26
CA PHE A 42 -11.36 1.35 19.43
C PHE A 42 -12.56 2.21 19.83
N PRO A 43 -13.69 1.60 20.22
CA PRO A 43 -14.91 2.33 20.61
C PRO A 43 -14.67 3.32 21.76
N GLN A 44 -13.70 3.06 22.64
CA GLN A 44 -13.35 3.91 23.78
C GLN A 44 -12.79 5.29 23.41
N LEU A 45 -12.37 5.50 22.16
CA LEU A 45 -11.91 6.83 21.71
C LEU A 45 -13.05 7.85 21.54
N GLY A 46 -14.31 7.41 21.61
CA GLY A 46 -15.46 8.29 21.42
C GLY A 46 -15.56 8.83 20.00
N ASN A 47 -15.94 10.09 19.86
CA ASN A 47 -15.99 10.77 18.57
C ASN A 47 -14.61 11.32 18.21
N VAL A 48 -14.11 10.96 17.02
CA VAL A 48 -12.84 11.44 16.46
C VAL A 48 -13.13 12.47 15.36
N GLU A 49 -12.48 13.63 15.45
CA GLU A 49 -12.48 14.63 14.39
C GLU A 49 -11.39 14.31 13.36
N TRP A 50 -11.78 14.17 12.09
CA TRP A 50 -10.85 13.86 10.99
C TRP A 50 -10.40 15.15 10.30
N GLU A 51 -9.13 15.51 10.51
CA GLU A 51 -8.54 16.77 10.04
C GLU A 51 -8.16 16.78 8.55
N CYS A 52 -7.65 15.65 8.05
CA CYS A 52 -7.15 15.56 6.68
C CYS A 52 -7.36 14.17 6.07
N THR A 53 -7.33 14.11 4.74
CA THR A 53 -7.35 12.86 3.97
C THR A 53 -6.37 12.96 2.83
N TRP A 54 -5.66 11.88 2.53
CA TRP A 54 -4.81 11.79 1.35
C TRP A 54 -4.94 10.42 0.71
N THR A 55 -4.47 10.31 -0.53
CA THR A 55 -4.39 9.04 -1.25
C THR A 55 -3.02 8.95 -1.91
N GLY A 56 -2.40 7.77 -1.84
CA GLY A 56 -1.14 7.47 -2.49
C GLY A 56 -1.29 6.41 -3.58
N ARG A 57 -0.18 6.07 -4.24
CA ARG A 57 -0.10 4.97 -5.19
C ARG A 57 0.80 3.89 -4.63
N ILE A 58 0.33 2.65 -4.64
CA ILE A 58 1.11 1.49 -4.22
C ILE A 58 1.45 0.68 -5.47
N ALA A 59 2.73 0.34 -5.63
CA ALA A 59 3.16 -0.60 -6.66
C ALA A 59 2.74 -2.01 -6.27
N PHE A 60 1.75 -2.54 -7.00
CA PHE A 60 1.15 -3.85 -6.77
C PHE A 60 1.61 -4.84 -7.84
N THR A 61 2.05 -6.01 -7.41
CA THR A 61 2.36 -7.14 -8.29
C THR A 61 1.20 -8.14 -8.24
N PRO A 62 0.83 -8.82 -9.36
CA PRO A 62 -0.32 -9.72 -9.37
C PRO A 62 -0.24 -10.89 -8.37
N ASP A 63 0.98 -11.27 -8.01
CA ASP A 63 1.34 -12.32 -7.06
C ASP A 63 1.79 -11.75 -5.69
N HIS A 64 1.71 -10.43 -5.50
CA HIS A 64 2.10 -9.74 -4.27
C HIS A 64 3.56 -10.00 -3.84
N THR A 65 4.45 -10.28 -4.79
CA THR A 65 5.88 -10.50 -4.53
C THR A 65 6.72 -9.24 -4.78
N LEU A 66 7.72 -9.04 -3.92
CA LEU A 66 8.82 -8.09 -4.15
C LEU A 66 9.70 -8.61 -5.28
N ARG A 67 10.17 -7.71 -6.15
CA ARG A 67 11.02 -8.07 -7.29
C ARG A 67 12.11 -7.03 -7.48
N LEU A 68 13.34 -7.51 -7.67
CA LEU A 68 14.49 -6.70 -8.06
C LEU A 68 14.73 -6.86 -9.56
N PHE A 69 15.15 -5.79 -10.21
CA PHE A 69 15.34 -5.74 -11.65
C PHE A 69 16.63 -5.02 -12.00
N GLU A 70 17.22 -5.39 -13.13
CA GLU A 70 18.21 -4.59 -13.83
C GLU A 70 17.59 -4.16 -15.16
N LEU A 71 17.35 -2.86 -15.30
CA LEU A 71 16.64 -2.26 -16.43
C LEU A 71 17.58 -1.98 -17.61
N ALA A 72 18.86 -1.78 -17.30
CA ALA A 72 20.01 -1.64 -18.18
C ALA A 72 21.26 -1.91 -17.32
N PRO A 73 22.45 -2.14 -17.90
CA PRO A 73 23.68 -2.34 -17.13
C PRO A 73 23.89 -1.26 -16.07
N GLY A 74 23.90 -1.65 -14.79
CA GLY A 74 24.06 -0.74 -13.64
C GLY A 74 22.81 0.08 -13.27
N VAL A 75 21.68 -0.11 -13.95
CA VAL A 75 20.40 0.56 -13.65
C VAL A 75 19.47 -0.41 -12.93
N LEU A 76 19.48 -0.35 -11.60
CA LEU A 76 18.68 -1.24 -10.76
C LEU A 76 17.31 -0.66 -10.43
N GLY A 77 16.32 -1.54 -10.36
CA GLY A 77 14.94 -1.20 -10.01
C GLY A 77 14.36 -2.18 -9.01
N VAL A 78 13.36 -1.74 -8.26
CA VAL A 78 12.62 -2.57 -7.32
C VAL A 78 11.14 -2.21 -7.35
N SER A 79 10.27 -3.22 -7.33
CA SER A 79 8.81 -3.05 -7.32
C SER A 79 8.14 -4.15 -6.50
N GLY A 80 6.88 -3.92 -6.12
CA GLY A 80 6.12 -4.90 -5.35
C GLY A 80 6.50 -4.92 -3.86
N TYR A 81 6.79 -3.76 -3.28
CA TYR A 81 6.95 -3.67 -1.83
C TYR A 81 5.67 -4.01 -1.06
N ASN A 82 4.50 -3.99 -1.71
CA ASN A 82 3.22 -4.43 -1.15
C ASN A 82 2.95 -3.89 0.27
N GLY A 83 3.21 -2.59 0.47
CA GLY A 83 3.01 -1.91 1.76
C GLY A 83 4.15 -2.06 2.79
N ARG A 84 5.25 -2.75 2.46
CA ARG A 84 6.38 -3.03 3.37
C ARG A 84 7.65 -2.24 3.05
N GLY A 85 7.55 -1.29 2.11
CA GLY A 85 8.69 -0.62 1.49
C GLY A 85 9.57 0.20 2.43
N ILE A 86 9.04 0.68 3.56
CA ILE A 86 9.81 1.46 4.52
C ILE A 86 10.96 0.62 5.10
N THR A 87 10.65 -0.57 5.63
CA THR A 87 11.65 -1.44 6.23
C THR A 87 12.45 -2.20 5.18
N THR A 88 11.77 -2.82 4.21
CA THR A 88 12.46 -3.66 3.21
C THR A 88 13.28 -2.81 2.23
N GLY A 89 12.93 -1.54 2.03
CA GLY A 89 13.65 -0.62 1.17
C GLY A 89 15.08 -0.37 1.64
N THR A 90 15.32 -0.31 2.95
CA THR A 90 16.69 -0.17 3.49
C THR A 90 17.55 -1.40 3.20
N VAL A 91 16.99 -2.60 3.32
CA VAL A 91 17.69 -3.86 3.03
C VAL A 91 18.03 -3.94 1.54
N VAL A 92 17.04 -3.68 0.68
CA VAL A 92 17.25 -3.65 -0.78
C VAL A 92 18.29 -2.59 -1.17
N GLY A 93 18.20 -1.38 -0.61
CA GLY A 93 19.14 -0.29 -0.92
C GLY A 93 20.59 -0.63 -0.54
N LYS A 94 20.81 -1.25 0.62
CA LYS A 94 22.13 -1.75 1.03
C LYS A 94 22.65 -2.83 0.08
N GLY A 95 21.79 -3.78 -0.29
CA GLY A 95 22.13 -4.82 -1.27
C GLY A 95 22.51 -4.22 -2.63
N PHE A 96 21.73 -3.28 -3.15
CA PHE A 96 22.02 -2.58 -4.40
C PHE A 96 23.34 -1.82 -4.36
N ALA A 97 23.62 -1.11 -3.28
CA ALA A 97 24.88 -0.39 -3.13
C ALA A 97 26.09 -1.34 -3.19
N ARG A 98 26.02 -2.49 -2.50
CA ARG A 98 27.07 -3.52 -2.54
C ARG A 98 27.24 -4.10 -3.94
N TYR A 99 26.13 -4.49 -4.57
CA TYR A 99 26.11 -5.09 -5.91
C TYR A 99 26.72 -4.14 -6.94
N LEU A 100 26.37 -2.85 -6.91
CA LEU A 100 26.91 -1.85 -7.84
C LEU A 100 28.42 -1.62 -7.69
N VAL A 101 28.96 -1.71 -6.46
CA VAL A 101 30.39 -1.46 -6.20
C VAL A 101 31.25 -2.68 -6.51
N SER A 102 30.75 -3.89 -6.24
CA SER A 102 31.58 -5.10 -6.22
C SER A 102 31.13 -6.21 -7.17
N GLY A 103 29.95 -6.09 -7.79
CA GLY A 103 29.33 -7.16 -8.57
C GLY A 103 28.81 -8.33 -7.71
N ASP A 104 28.96 -8.26 -6.38
CA ASP A 104 28.57 -9.28 -5.42
C ASP A 104 27.09 -9.15 -5.07
N ASP A 105 26.31 -10.19 -5.35
CA ASP A 105 24.87 -10.25 -5.12
C ASP A 105 24.47 -10.88 -3.78
N ALA A 106 25.44 -11.29 -2.94
CA ALA A 106 25.17 -12.01 -1.68
C ALA A 106 24.32 -11.22 -0.67
N LEU A 107 24.32 -9.88 -0.77
CA LEU A 107 23.49 -9.00 0.08
C LEU A 107 22.14 -8.63 -0.56
N LEU A 108 21.84 -9.10 -1.76
CA LEU A 108 20.51 -8.91 -2.34
C LEU A 108 19.51 -9.83 -1.64
N PRO A 109 18.39 -9.31 -1.11
CA PRO A 109 17.40 -10.14 -0.42
C PRO A 109 16.63 -11.07 -1.39
N LEU A 110 16.76 -10.84 -2.69
CA LEU A 110 16.11 -11.57 -3.77
C LEU A 110 17.00 -11.54 -5.01
N PRO A 111 16.92 -12.54 -5.90
CA PRO A 111 17.63 -12.49 -7.17
C PRO A 111 17.09 -11.38 -8.08
N ILE A 112 17.99 -10.77 -8.87
CA ILE A 112 17.63 -9.85 -9.95
C ILE A 112 16.91 -10.63 -11.04
N ARG A 113 15.82 -10.07 -11.57
CA ARG A 113 15.03 -10.65 -12.66
C ARG A 113 14.84 -9.64 -13.78
N SER A 114 14.66 -10.12 -14.99
CA SER A 114 14.22 -9.25 -16.09
C SER A 114 12.78 -8.78 -15.84
N PRO A 115 12.47 -7.48 -16.04
CA PRO A 115 11.12 -6.97 -15.88
C PRO A 115 10.17 -7.60 -16.91
N GLN A 116 9.03 -8.10 -16.43
CA GLN A 116 7.98 -8.67 -17.28
C GLN A 116 6.79 -7.71 -17.35
N PRO A 117 6.25 -7.40 -18.54
CA PRO A 117 5.12 -6.49 -18.67
C PRO A 117 3.86 -7.08 -18.04
N ILE A 118 3.11 -6.27 -17.31
CA ILE A 118 1.82 -6.67 -16.74
C ILE A 118 0.74 -6.50 -17.82
N ARG A 119 0.23 -7.61 -18.34
CA ARG A 119 -0.86 -7.63 -19.32
C ARG A 119 -2.15 -7.04 -18.74
N ALA A 120 -2.86 -6.25 -19.56
CA ALA A 120 -4.14 -5.63 -19.21
C ALA A 120 -4.11 -4.79 -17.90
N ARG A 121 -3.00 -4.07 -17.66
CA ARG A 121 -2.78 -3.27 -16.44
C ARG A 121 -3.95 -2.33 -16.10
N ALA A 122 -4.52 -1.65 -17.10
CA ALA A 122 -5.63 -0.72 -16.90
C ALA A 122 -6.88 -1.46 -16.39
N LEU A 123 -7.25 -2.56 -17.06
CA LEU A 123 -8.38 -3.40 -16.66
C LEU A 123 -8.19 -4.00 -15.26
N ARG A 124 -6.99 -4.48 -14.93
CA ARG A 124 -6.67 -4.98 -13.59
C ARG A 124 -6.79 -3.87 -12.53
N SER A 125 -6.27 -2.69 -12.82
CA SER A 125 -6.38 -1.53 -11.92
C SER A 125 -7.85 -1.17 -11.66
N ALA A 126 -8.68 -1.15 -12.70
CA ALA A 126 -10.11 -0.90 -12.59
C ALA A 126 -10.83 -1.99 -11.77
N GLY A 127 -10.49 -3.27 -11.99
CA GLY A 127 -11.02 -4.38 -11.22
C GLY A 127 -10.67 -4.30 -9.72
N TYR A 128 -9.42 -3.99 -9.38
CA TYR A 128 -9.00 -3.79 -7.99
C TYR A 128 -9.72 -2.62 -7.34
N GLU A 129 -9.79 -1.46 -8.01
CA GLU A 129 -10.48 -0.28 -7.49
C GLU A 129 -11.98 -0.54 -7.31
N GLY A 130 -12.62 -1.23 -8.26
CA GLY A 130 -14.02 -1.64 -8.14
C GLY A 130 -14.25 -2.54 -6.93
N GLY A 131 -13.37 -3.52 -6.71
CA GLY A 131 -13.42 -4.40 -5.54
C GLY A 131 -13.26 -3.65 -4.21
N PHE A 132 -12.27 -2.74 -4.12
CA PHE A 132 -12.07 -1.91 -2.92
C PHE A 132 -13.26 -0.99 -2.65
N THR A 133 -13.80 -0.38 -3.70
CA THR A 133 -14.99 0.47 -3.62
C THR A 133 -16.18 -0.29 -3.07
N LEU A 134 -16.46 -1.47 -3.63
CA LEU A 134 -17.62 -2.27 -3.25
C LEU A 134 -17.50 -2.72 -1.79
N TYR A 135 -16.31 -3.15 -1.38
CA TYR A 135 -16.03 -3.55 0.00
C TYR A 135 -16.28 -2.40 0.98
N HIS A 136 -15.69 -1.23 0.73
CA HIS A 136 -15.86 -0.06 1.59
C HIS A 136 -17.28 0.50 1.59
N THR A 137 -17.97 0.44 0.45
CA THR A 137 -19.40 0.79 0.37
C THR A 137 -20.22 -0.18 1.21
N GLY A 138 -19.95 -1.49 1.15
CA GLY A 138 -20.58 -2.49 2.01
C GLY A 138 -20.33 -2.24 3.50
N GLN A 139 -19.14 -1.77 3.87
CA GLN A 139 -18.83 -1.35 5.24
C GLN A 139 -19.67 -0.13 5.66
N CYS A 140 -19.73 0.93 4.83
CA CYS A 140 -20.55 2.11 5.09
C CYS A 140 -22.04 1.76 5.23
N LEU A 141 -22.54 0.85 4.40
CA LEU A 141 -23.93 0.37 4.42
C LEU A 141 -24.21 -0.68 5.51
N ARG A 142 -23.22 -1.02 6.35
CA ARG A 142 -23.30 -2.05 7.42
C ARG A 142 -23.60 -3.47 6.93
N VAL A 143 -23.38 -3.76 5.65
CA VAL A 143 -23.53 -5.11 5.06
C VAL A 143 -22.31 -5.99 5.38
N LEU A 144 -21.15 -5.37 5.59
CA LEU A 144 -19.89 -6.05 5.91
C LEU A 144 -19.32 -5.53 7.23
N SER A 145 -18.85 -6.44 8.09
CA SER A 145 -18.10 -6.11 9.31
C SER A 145 -16.78 -5.42 8.99
#